data_AF-A0AAE1YY40-F1
#
_entry.id   AF-A0AAE1YY40-F1
#
_cell.length_a   1.000
_cell.length_b   1.000
_cell.length_c   1.000
_cell.angle_alpha   90.00
_cell.angle_beta   90.00
_cell.angle_gamma   90.00
#
_symmetry.space_group_name_H-M   'P 1'
#
loop_
_entity.id
_entity.type
_entity.pdbx_description
1 polymer ?
#
loop_
_entity_poly.entity_id
_entity_poly.type
_entity_poly.pdbx_seq_one_letter_code
_entity_poly.pdbx_strand_id
1 'polypeptide(L)'
;MSGGGMDVQFANDDPKITSILWVGFPGEAGGAAIADVIFGYYNPSGRLPMTWYPQSYVEQVDMTNMNMRPDPETGYPGRTYRFYTGPTVFKFGDGLSYSDFKHQLVTAPKIVSVPLEEGHVCKSSTCRSISAVEESCKNAGVNVDLRVKNVGKYSGSHTVLLFSSPPQVHNAPQKHLVGFQKVHLRAEAEGQVRFEIDVCKHLTVVDENGVRKVALGEHVLHVGSLTHSLNVMI
;
A
#
# COMPACT_ATOMS: atom_id res chain seq x y z
N MET A 1 -4.80 -19.47 -14.06
CA MET A 1 -4.93 -19.71 -12.59
C MET A 1 -3.54 -20.00 -12.07
N SER A 2 -3.14 -19.39 -10.96
CA SER A 2 -1.79 -19.54 -10.40
C SER A 2 -1.75 -18.98 -8.99
N GLY A 3 -0.80 -19.47 -8.17
CA GLY A 3 -0.46 -18.84 -6.89
C GLY A 3 0.40 -17.60 -7.10
N GLY A 4 1.53 -17.74 -7.80
CA GLY A 4 2.42 -16.64 -8.14
C GLY A 4 1.95 -15.79 -9.33
N GLY A 5 2.51 -14.59 -9.43
CA GLY A 5 2.36 -13.75 -10.62
C GLY A 5 3.04 -14.36 -11.84
N MET A 6 2.52 -14.03 -13.02
CA MET A 6 3.06 -14.47 -14.30
C MET A 6 3.35 -13.24 -15.15
N ASP A 7 4.44 -13.27 -15.90
CA ASP A 7 4.67 -12.23 -16.90
C ASP A 7 3.69 -12.43 -18.07
N VAL A 8 2.68 -11.56 -18.11
CA VAL A 8 1.65 -11.52 -19.14
C VAL A 8 1.69 -10.20 -19.92
N GLN A 9 2.86 -9.55 -19.99
CA GLN A 9 2.99 -8.29 -20.72
C GLN A 9 2.47 -8.37 -22.16
N PHE A 10 2.65 -9.51 -22.84
CA PHE A 10 2.11 -9.75 -24.17
C PHE A 10 0.60 -9.50 -24.28
N ALA A 11 -0.13 -9.73 -23.18
CA ALA A 11 -1.58 -9.61 -23.15
C ALA A 11 -2.07 -8.17 -22.91
N ASN A 12 -1.21 -7.30 -22.37
CA ASN A 12 -1.56 -5.89 -22.18
C ASN A 12 -1.56 -5.11 -23.50
N ASP A 13 -0.73 -5.52 -24.46
CA ASP A 13 -0.55 -4.83 -25.74
C ASP A 13 -1.34 -5.46 -26.90
N ASP A 14 -1.96 -6.64 -26.70
CA ASP A 14 -2.78 -7.29 -27.72
C ASP A 14 -4.24 -6.78 -27.66
N PRO A 15 -4.72 -6.03 -28.67
CA PRO A 15 -6.09 -5.50 -28.67
C PRO A 15 -7.17 -6.59 -28.76
N LYS A 16 -6.82 -7.83 -29.05
CA LYS A 16 -7.76 -8.97 -29.04
C LYS A 16 -8.03 -9.49 -27.62
N ILE A 17 -7.18 -9.17 -26.65
CA ILE A 17 -7.36 -9.56 -25.24
C ILE A 17 -8.05 -8.40 -24.51
N THR A 18 -9.37 -8.52 -24.36
CA THR A 18 -10.21 -7.45 -23.80
C THR A 18 -10.24 -7.42 -22.28
N SER A 19 -9.86 -8.51 -21.61
CA SER A 19 -9.93 -8.63 -20.16
C SER A 19 -9.04 -9.76 -19.64
N ILE A 20 -8.47 -9.56 -18.46
CA ILE A 20 -7.67 -10.55 -17.72
C ILE A 20 -8.26 -10.67 -16.32
N LEU A 21 -8.55 -11.90 -15.90
CA LEU A 21 -9.02 -12.19 -14.54
C LEU A 21 -8.06 -13.17 -13.86
N TRP A 22 -7.39 -12.71 -12.81
CA TRP A 22 -6.60 -13.58 -11.94
C TRP A 22 -7.45 -14.08 -10.77
N VAL A 23 -7.53 -15.41 -10.64
CA VAL A 23 -8.47 -16.09 -9.73
C VAL A 23 -7.77 -16.94 -8.66
N GLY A 24 -6.44 -16.89 -8.58
CA GLY A 24 -5.66 -17.67 -7.63
C GLY A 24 -5.96 -19.18 -7.73
N PHE A 25 -6.24 -19.79 -6.58
CA PHE A 25 -6.76 -21.15 -6.42
C PHE A 25 -8.15 -21.10 -5.76
N PRO A 26 -9.25 -21.07 -6.53
CA PRO A 26 -10.57 -20.66 -6.04
C PRO A 26 -11.37 -21.77 -5.33
N GLY A 27 -10.76 -22.91 -5.02
CA GLY A 27 -11.40 -24.02 -4.31
C GLY A 27 -12.51 -24.73 -5.09
N GLU A 28 -13.30 -25.56 -4.39
CA GLU A 28 -14.33 -26.42 -4.98
C GLU A 28 -15.46 -25.64 -5.69
N ALA A 29 -15.82 -24.46 -5.16
CA ALA A 29 -16.84 -23.60 -5.74
C ALA A 29 -16.28 -22.60 -6.77
N GLY A 30 -15.00 -22.76 -7.17
CA GLY A 30 -14.30 -21.78 -7.99
C GLY A 30 -14.91 -21.57 -9.37
N GLY A 31 -15.42 -22.63 -10.01
CA GLY A 31 -16.10 -22.51 -11.30
C GLY A 31 -17.34 -21.61 -11.24
N ALA A 32 -18.15 -21.76 -10.19
CA ALA A 32 -19.34 -20.93 -9.96
C ALA A 32 -18.94 -19.48 -9.65
N ALA A 33 -17.96 -19.27 -8.78
CA ALA A 33 -17.48 -17.92 -8.43
C ALA A 33 -16.93 -17.16 -9.64
N ILE A 34 -16.21 -17.85 -10.54
CA ILE A 34 -15.69 -17.25 -11.79
C ILE A 34 -16.84 -16.90 -12.73
N ALA A 35 -17.81 -17.80 -12.89
CA ALA A 35 -18.99 -17.55 -13.73
C ALA A 35 -19.79 -16.35 -13.23
N ASP A 36 -20.03 -16.24 -11.92
CA ASP A 36 -20.75 -15.11 -11.32
C ASP A 36 -20.08 -13.77 -11.62
N VAL A 37 -18.75 -13.72 -11.61
CA VAL A 37 -18.01 -12.51 -12.01
C VAL A 37 -18.16 -12.26 -13.50
N ILE A 38 -17.86 -13.23 -14.36
CA ILE A 38 -17.88 -13.04 -15.83
C ILE A 38 -19.26 -12.64 -16.34
N PHE A 39 -20.33 -13.23 -15.81
CA PHE A 39 -21.71 -12.91 -16.18
C PHE A 39 -22.27 -11.67 -15.46
N GLY A 40 -21.49 -11.04 -14.58
CA GLY A 40 -21.87 -9.80 -13.91
C GLY A 40 -22.85 -9.97 -12.74
N TYR A 41 -23.10 -11.20 -12.28
CA TYR A 41 -23.83 -11.46 -11.04
C TYR A 41 -23.08 -10.94 -9.81
N TYR A 42 -21.74 -10.86 -9.90
CA TYR A 42 -20.89 -10.25 -8.89
C TYR A 42 -19.91 -9.24 -9.50
N ASN A 43 -19.85 -8.05 -8.90
CA ASN A 43 -18.86 -7.04 -9.27
C ASN A 43 -17.51 -7.32 -8.57
N PRO A 44 -16.42 -7.61 -9.32
CA PRO A 44 -15.14 -7.98 -8.74
C PRO A 44 -14.54 -6.84 -7.92
N SER A 45 -13.98 -7.18 -6.77
CA SER A 45 -13.42 -6.22 -5.80
C SER A 45 -12.07 -6.65 -5.22
N GLY A 46 -11.47 -7.69 -5.82
CA GLY A 46 -10.16 -8.22 -5.45
C GLY A 46 -9.04 -7.25 -5.83
N ARG A 47 -7.95 -7.30 -5.07
CA ARG A 47 -6.73 -6.51 -5.27
C ARG A 47 -5.55 -7.47 -5.21
N LEU A 48 -4.52 -7.27 -6.03
CA LEU A 48 -3.34 -8.12 -6.05
C LEU A 48 -2.59 -8.05 -4.71
N PRO A 49 -2.35 -9.19 -4.03
CA PRO A 49 -1.59 -9.23 -2.78
C PRO A 49 -0.07 -9.28 -3.03
N MET A 50 0.36 -9.21 -4.29
CA MET A 50 1.77 -9.28 -4.68
C MET A 50 2.02 -8.44 -5.94
N THR A 51 3.26 -8.00 -6.13
CA THR A 51 3.70 -7.39 -7.39
C THR A 51 3.91 -8.48 -8.43
N TRP A 52 3.44 -8.27 -9.64
CA TRP A 52 3.77 -9.09 -10.80
C TRP A 52 4.93 -8.46 -11.54
N TYR A 53 6.03 -9.20 -11.58
CA TYR A 53 7.30 -8.76 -12.17
C TYR A 53 7.41 -9.25 -13.62
N PRO A 54 8.12 -8.50 -14.48
CA PRO A 54 8.51 -9.02 -15.78
C PRO A 54 9.51 -10.17 -15.61
N GLN A 55 9.65 -11.02 -16.63
CA GLN A 55 10.59 -12.13 -16.63
C GLN A 55 12.03 -11.68 -16.31
N SER A 56 12.44 -10.53 -16.83
CA SER A 56 13.78 -9.96 -16.58
C SER A 56 14.10 -9.75 -15.10
N TYR A 57 13.10 -9.68 -14.22
CA TYR A 57 13.33 -9.59 -12.78
C TYR A 57 14.04 -10.81 -12.22
N VAL A 58 13.63 -12.03 -12.61
CA VAL A 58 14.24 -13.26 -12.09
C VAL A 58 15.63 -13.53 -12.69
N GLU A 59 15.96 -12.84 -13.78
CA GLU A 59 17.31 -12.85 -14.38
C GLU A 59 18.27 -11.91 -13.63
N GLN A 60 17.75 -10.84 -13.01
CA GLN A 60 18.53 -9.84 -12.27
C GLN A 60 18.62 -10.12 -10.76
N VAL A 61 17.71 -10.93 -10.22
CA VAL A 61 17.59 -11.16 -8.78
C VAL A 61 17.79 -12.64 -8.49
N ASP A 62 18.95 -12.99 -7.92
CA ASP A 62 19.17 -14.32 -7.37
C ASP A 62 18.13 -14.60 -6.26
N MET A 63 17.37 -15.69 -6.37
CA MET A 63 16.35 -16.06 -5.39
C MET A 63 16.92 -16.42 -4.01
N THR A 64 18.24 -16.65 -3.89
CA THR A 64 18.94 -16.85 -2.62
C THR A 64 19.36 -15.53 -1.96
N ASN A 65 19.37 -14.41 -2.69
CA ASN A 65 19.68 -13.10 -2.15
C ASN A 65 18.49 -12.55 -1.34
N MET A 66 18.64 -12.49 -0.02
CA MET A 66 17.58 -12.06 0.90
C MET A 66 17.50 -10.54 1.11
N ASN A 67 18.39 -9.76 0.48
CA ASN A 67 18.36 -8.30 0.61
C ASN A 67 17.05 -7.73 0.05
N MET A 68 16.39 -6.86 0.80
CA MET A 68 15.13 -6.25 0.35
C MET A 68 15.36 -4.96 -0.43
N ARG A 69 16.35 -4.18 -0.02
CA ARG A 69 16.66 -2.85 -0.56
C ARG A 69 17.42 -2.95 -1.88
N PRO A 70 17.21 -2.01 -2.81
CA PRO A 70 18.02 -1.94 -4.02
C PRO A 70 19.47 -1.58 -3.67
N ASP A 71 20.40 -2.04 -4.50
CA ASP A 71 21.81 -1.68 -4.45
C ASP A 71 22.23 -1.17 -5.84
N PRO A 72 22.37 0.15 -6.01
CA PRO A 72 22.79 0.76 -7.28
C PRO A 72 24.19 0.32 -7.74
N GLU A 73 25.09 -0.01 -6.80
CA GLU A 73 26.48 -0.37 -7.13
C GLU A 73 26.54 -1.75 -7.80
N THR A 74 25.66 -2.67 -7.40
CA THR A 74 25.56 -4.01 -8.01
C THR A 74 24.46 -4.13 -9.06
N GLY A 75 23.69 -3.06 -9.28
CA GLY A 75 22.48 -3.08 -10.12
C GLY A 75 21.32 -3.91 -9.53
N TYR A 76 21.36 -4.25 -8.24
CA TYR A 76 20.30 -5.03 -7.60
C TYR A 76 19.04 -4.17 -7.45
N PRO A 77 17.89 -4.55 -8.03
CA PRO A 77 16.75 -3.65 -8.15
C PRO A 77 15.83 -3.63 -6.91
N GLY A 78 16.10 -4.44 -5.89
CA GLY A 78 15.27 -4.59 -4.69
C GLY A 78 14.10 -5.57 -4.83
N ARG A 79 13.35 -5.75 -3.75
CA ARG A 79 12.22 -6.72 -3.66
C ARG A 79 10.96 -6.06 -3.16
N THR A 80 9.82 -6.64 -3.55
CA THR A 80 8.45 -6.22 -3.20
C THR A 80 8.11 -4.81 -3.68
N TYR A 81 6.83 -4.43 -3.59
CA TYR A 81 6.40 -3.05 -3.87
C TYR A 81 7.03 -1.98 -2.96
N ARG A 82 7.68 -2.40 -1.86
CA ARG A 82 8.28 -1.49 -0.88
C ARG A 82 9.61 -0.91 -1.35
N PHE A 83 10.41 -1.70 -2.07
CA PHE A 83 11.79 -1.35 -2.38
C PHE A 83 12.16 -1.52 -3.85
N TYR A 84 11.38 -2.30 -4.60
CA TYR A 84 11.68 -2.54 -6.00
C TYR A 84 11.58 -1.26 -6.83
N THR A 85 12.63 -0.93 -7.59
CA THR A 85 12.72 0.29 -8.39
C THR A 85 12.49 0.07 -9.88
N GLY A 86 12.29 -1.17 -10.31
CA GLY A 86 12.13 -1.53 -11.72
C GLY A 86 10.66 -1.55 -12.21
N PRO A 87 10.45 -1.97 -13.47
CA PRO A 87 9.13 -2.05 -14.09
C PRO A 87 8.29 -3.21 -13.54
N THR A 88 6.97 -3.03 -13.48
CA THR A 88 6.01 -4.04 -13.02
C THR A 88 5.00 -4.34 -14.12
N VAL A 89 4.58 -5.59 -14.26
CA VAL A 89 3.44 -5.97 -15.11
C VAL A 89 2.14 -5.48 -14.47
N PHE A 90 1.96 -5.84 -13.19
CA PHE A 90 0.91 -5.31 -12.33
C PHE A 90 1.50 -5.02 -10.94
N LYS A 91 1.08 -3.93 -10.33
CA LYS A 91 1.55 -3.47 -9.02
C LYS A 91 0.79 -4.18 -7.90
N PHE A 92 1.43 -4.28 -6.74
CA PHE A 92 0.72 -4.63 -5.51
C PHE A 92 -0.48 -3.69 -5.31
N GLY A 93 -1.65 -4.27 -5.06
CA GLY A 93 -2.89 -3.53 -4.89
C GLY A 93 -3.64 -3.20 -6.19
N ASP A 94 -3.13 -3.57 -7.36
CA ASP A 94 -3.88 -3.41 -8.61
C ASP A 94 -5.13 -4.31 -8.59
N GLY A 95 -6.22 -3.81 -9.15
CA GLY A 95 -7.52 -4.48 -9.15
C GLY A 95 -8.58 -3.56 -9.70
N LEU A 96 -9.35 -4.07 -10.66
CA LEU A 96 -10.44 -3.36 -11.30
C LEU A 96 -11.79 -3.83 -10.74
N SER A 97 -12.82 -3.03 -11.01
CA SER A 97 -14.21 -3.29 -10.67
C SER A 97 -15.06 -2.95 -11.91
N TYR A 98 -16.27 -3.48 -11.98
CA TYR A 98 -17.26 -3.08 -13.00
C TYR A 98 -17.88 -1.71 -12.73
N SER A 99 -17.55 -1.09 -11.60
CA SER A 99 -17.92 0.29 -11.27
C SER A 99 -16.69 1.14 -10.91
N ASP A 100 -16.85 2.46 -11.03
CA ASP A 100 -15.83 3.44 -10.71
C ASP A 100 -16.04 4.05 -9.32
N PHE A 101 -14.96 4.21 -8.56
CA PHE A 101 -15.00 4.76 -7.21
C PHE A 101 -14.09 5.98 -7.09
N LYS A 102 -14.61 7.07 -6.52
CA LYS A 102 -13.84 8.28 -6.20
C LYS A 102 -13.60 8.38 -4.70
N HIS A 103 -12.39 8.79 -4.33
CA HIS A 103 -11.98 9.03 -2.95
C HIS A 103 -11.90 10.52 -2.68
N GLN A 104 -12.35 10.93 -1.50
CA GLN A 104 -12.20 12.29 -1.02
C GLN A 104 -11.74 12.25 0.44
N LEU A 105 -10.67 13.00 0.74
CA LEU A 105 -10.23 13.18 2.12
C LEU A 105 -11.27 14.00 2.88
N VAL A 106 -11.77 13.45 3.99
CA VAL A 106 -12.68 14.17 4.90
C VAL A 106 -11.87 14.82 6.01
N THR A 107 -11.02 14.03 6.68
CA THR A 107 -10.19 14.52 7.77
C THR A 107 -8.90 13.71 7.84
N ALA A 108 -7.77 14.41 7.93
CA ALA A 108 -6.48 13.85 8.32
C ALA A 108 -5.64 14.96 8.95
N PRO A 109 -4.88 14.69 10.02
CA PRO A 109 -4.00 15.71 10.59
C PRO A 109 -2.89 16.06 9.61
N LYS A 110 -2.37 17.27 9.71
CA LYS A 110 -1.16 17.70 8.97
C LYS A 110 0.11 17.55 9.81
N ILE A 111 -0.04 17.55 11.13
CA ILE A 111 1.05 17.51 12.09
C ILE A 111 0.70 16.50 13.16
N VAL A 112 1.69 15.69 13.54
CA VAL A 112 1.59 14.73 14.65
C VAL A 112 2.82 14.88 15.50
N SER A 113 2.61 15.15 16.78
CA SER A 113 3.68 15.28 17.77
C SER A 113 3.82 13.98 18.54
N VAL A 114 5.05 13.47 18.63
CA VAL A 114 5.40 12.30 19.43
C VAL A 114 6.01 12.80 20.73
N PRO A 115 5.38 12.55 21.90
CA PRO A 115 5.88 13.05 23.16
C PRO A 115 7.23 12.42 23.50
N LEU A 116 8.21 13.26 23.80
CA LEU A 116 9.52 12.86 24.31
C LEU A 116 9.72 13.37 25.74
N GLU A 117 10.47 12.61 26.53
CA GLU A 117 10.89 13.01 27.88
C GLU A 117 11.69 14.33 27.87
N GLU A 118 11.66 15.05 28.99
CA GLU A 118 12.48 16.24 29.17
C GLU A 118 13.97 15.86 29.19
N GLY A 119 14.79 16.58 28.41
CA GLY A 119 16.22 16.28 28.27
C GLY A 119 16.57 15.19 27.26
N HIS A 120 15.60 14.62 26.54
CA HIS A 120 15.90 13.68 25.46
C HIS A 120 16.80 14.34 24.40
N VAL A 121 17.88 13.67 23.99
CA VAL A 121 18.94 14.19 23.10
C VAL A 121 18.38 14.84 21.82
N CYS A 122 17.27 14.31 21.32
CA CYS A 122 16.58 14.82 20.14
C CYS A 122 15.89 16.18 20.28
N LYS A 123 15.64 16.68 21.50
CA LYS A 123 15.14 18.06 21.69
C LYS A 123 16.24 19.11 21.56
N SER A 124 17.49 18.72 21.83
CA SER A 124 18.67 19.58 21.74
C SER A 124 19.48 19.42 20.45
N SER A 125 19.17 18.42 19.62
CA SER A 125 19.88 18.14 18.36
C SER A 125 18.90 17.87 17.22
N THR A 126 19.33 18.05 15.96
CA THR A 126 18.48 17.81 14.78
C THR A 126 18.34 16.31 14.52
N CYS A 127 17.41 15.66 15.24
CA CYS A 127 17.10 14.24 15.01
C CYS A 127 16.29 14.02 13.74
N ARG A 128 16.63 12.95 13.02
CA ARG A 128 15.88 12.46 11.85
C ARG A 128 14.95 11.30 12.18
N SER A 129 15.19 10.62 13.29
CA SER A 129 14.37 9.50 13.76
C SER A 129 14.55 9.32 15.28
N ILE A 130 13.55 8.72 15.93
CA ILE A 130 13.56 8.40 17.38
C ILE A 130 13.17 6.93 17.58
N SER A 131 13.61 6.30 18.67
CA SER A 131 13.23 4.92 18.96
C SER A 131 11.72 4.79 19.15
N ALA A 132 11.10 3.82 18.48
CA ALA A 132 9.68 3.52 18.62
C ALA A 132 9.46 2.72 19.91
N VAL A 133 9.46 3.39 21.06
CA VAL A 133 9.20 2.79 22.38
C VAL A 133 7.75 3.05 22.77
N GLU A 134 7.03 2.03 23.23
CA GLU A 134 5.58 2.11 23.52
C GLU A 134 5.21 3.28 24.44
N GLU A 135 6.08 3.63 25.39
CA GLU A 135 5.88 4.73 26.34
C GLU A 135 5.86 6.12 25.67
N SER A 136 6.73 6.34 24.67
CA SER A 136 6.76 7.57 23.86
C SER A 136 5.57 7.69 22.90
N CYS A 137 4.76 6.63 22.79
CA CYS A 137 3.68 6.51 21.81
C CYS A 137 2.29 6.49 22.46
N LYS A 138 2.22 6.65 23.79
CA LYS A 138 0.96 6.83 24.51
C LYS A 138 0.23 8.04 23.91
N ASN A 139 -0.93 7.78 23.28
CA ASN A 139 -1.77 8.75 22.56
C ASN A 139 -1.27 9.27 21.21
N ALA A 140 -0.27 8.62 20.57
CA ALA A 140 0.18 8.97 19.22
C ALA A 140 -0.69 8.32 18.11
N GLY A 141 -1.98 8.16 18.37
CA GLY A 141 -2.96 7.61 17.42
C GLY A 141 -3.59 8.70 16.56
N VAL A 142 -3.65 8.45 15.25
CA VAL A 142 -4.15 9.39 14.26
C VAL A 142 -5.28 8.77 13.46
N ASN A 143 -6.35 9.53 13.25
CA ASN A 143 -7.46 9.09 12.41
C ASN A 143 -7.37 9.74 11.03
N VAL A 144 -7.58 8.92 10.00
CA VAL A 144 -7.75 9.36 8.61
C VAL A 144 -9.11 8.90 8.13
N ASP A 145 -9.98 9.87 7.88
CA ASP A 145 -11.34 9.68 7.40
C ASP A 145 -11.44 10.01 5.91
N LEU A 146 -11.97 9.06 5.15
CA LEU A 146 -12.12 9.13 3.72
C LEU A 146 -13.58 8.88 3.34
N ARG A 147 -14.08 9.68 2.41
CA ARG A 147 -15.33 9.41 1.71
C ARG A 147 -15.04 8.64 0.45
N VAL A 148 -15.81 7.59 0.21
CA VAL A 148 -15.78 6.78 -1.00
C VAL A 148 -17.13 6.93 -1.66
N LYS A 149 -17.15 7.40 -2.92
CA LYS A 149 -18.36 7.49 -3.72
C LYS A 149 -18.27 6.52 -4.89
N ASN A 150 -19.27 5.66 -5.06
CA ASN A 150 -19.48 4.91 -6.29
C ASN A 150 -20.08 5.85 -7.33
N VAL A 151 -19.37 6.11 -8.43
CA VAL A 151 -19.80 7.00 -9.53
C VAL A 151 -20.09 6.22 -10.81
N GLY A 152 -20.09 4.89 -10.72
CA GLY A 152 -20.46 4.02 -11.83
C GLY A 152 -21.89 3.48 -11.67
N LYS A 153 -22.30 2.73 -12.70
CA LYS A 153 -23.67 2.25 -12.86
C LYS A 153 -23.99 0.99 -12.04
N TYR A 154 -22.97 0.31 -11.53
CA TYR A 154 -23.12 -1.00 -10.90
C TYR A 154 -22.84 -0.91 -9.40
N SER A 155 -23.65 -1.62 -8.61
CA SER A 155 -23.35 -1.82 -7.19
C SER A 155 -22.10 -2.69 -7.06
N GLY A 156 -21.29 -2.44 -6.04
CA GLY A 156 -20.03 -3.16 -5.89
C GLY A 156 -19.36 -2.91 -4.56
N SER A 157 -18.51 -3.86 -4.19
CA SER A 157 -17.57 -3.65 -3.10
C SER A 157 -16.30 -2.98 -3.61
N HIS A 158 -15.73 -2.10 -2.80
CA HIS A 158 -14.47 -1.42 -3.10
C HIS A 158 -13.51 -1.60 -1.93
N THR A 159 -12.31 -2.10 -2.25
CA THR A 159 -11.22 -2.26 -1.29
C THR A 159 -10.32 -1.02 -1.35
N VAL A 160 -10.26 -0.28 -0.24
CA VAL A 160 -9.42 0.92 -0.04
C VAL A 160 -8.12 0.50 0.63
N LEU A 161 -6.99 0.76 -0.01
CA LEU A 161 -5.64 0.52 0.54
C LEU A 161 -5.01 1.86 0.93
N LEU A 162 -4.63 2.00 2.19
CA LEU A 162 -3.89 3.16 2.69
C LEU A 162 -2.41 2.82 2.78
N PHE A 163 -1.58 3.57 2.05
CA PHE A 163 -0.12 3.46 2.12
C PHE A 163 0.49 4.69 2.78
N SER A 164 1.70 4.54 3.32
CA SER A 164 2.55 5.63 3.78
C SER A 164 3.91 5.55 3.10
N SER A 165 4.38 6.69 2.59
CA SER A 165 5.76 6.90 2.12
C SER A 165 6.50 7.70 3.20
N PRO A 166 7.45 7.09 3.92
CA PRO A 166 8.22 7.78 4.95
C PRO A 166 9.25 8.76 4.35
N PRO A 167 9.79 9.69 5.15
CA PRO A 167 10.93 10.49 4.73
C PRO A 167 12.15 9.60 4.50
N GLN A 168 13.08 10.07 3.65
CA GLN A 168 14.24 9.29 3.20
C GLN A 168 15.33 9.21 4.29
N VAL A 169 15.07 8.38 5.30
CA VAL A 169 15.97 8.07 6.42
C VAL A 169 16.17 6.55 6.50
N HIS A 170 17.38 6.08 6.85
CA HIS A 170 17.68 4.66 7.00
C HIS A 170 17.31 3.78 5.78
N ASN A 171 17.50 4.32 4.57
CA ASN A 171 17.12 3.67 3.30
C ASN A 171 15.67 3.16 3.36
N ALA A 172 14.76 4.07 3.71
CA ALA A 172 13.35 3.79 3.90
C ALA A 172 12.70 3.17 2.65
N PRO A 173 11.61 2.40 2.80
CA PRO A 173 10.85 1.94 1.65
C PRO A 173 10.26 3.12 0.86
N GLN A 174 10.03 2.92 -0.44
CA GLN A 174 9.28 3.87 -1.27
C GLN A 174 7.89 4.13 -0.69
N LYS A 175 7.22 3.06 -0.26
CA LYS A 175 5.97 3.10 0.51
C LYS A 175 5.71 1.75 1.18
N HIS A 176 4.83 1.71 2.17
CA HIS A 176 4.31 0.47 2.76
C HIS A 176 2.81 0.61 3.08
N LEU A 177 2.11 -0.52 3.08
CA LEU A 177 0.71 -0.59 3.44
C LEU A 177 0.56 -0.34 4.95
N VAL A 178 -0.27 0.63 5.31
CA VAL A 178 -0.65 0.94 6.69
C VAL A 178 -1.87 0.12 7.10
N GLY A 179 -2.85 0.02 6.19
CA GLY A 179 -4.06 -0.75 6.43
C GLY A 179 -4.96 -0.79 5.20
N PHE A 180 -6.01 -1.60 5.28
CA PHE A 180 -7.04 -1.66 4.25
C PHE A 180 -8.42 -1.79 4.85
N GLN A 181 -9.42 -1.32 4.11
CA GLN A 181 -10.82 -1.38 4.47
C GLN A 181 -11.64 -1.74 3.24
N LYS A 182 -12.79 -2.41 3.45
CA LYS A 182 -13.69 -2.79 2.36
C LYS A 182 -15.08 -2.22 2.63
N VAL A 183 -15.61 -1.51 1.65
CA VAL A 183 -16.95 -0.93 1.70
C VAL A 183 -17.79 -1.46 0.55
N HIS A 184 -19.08 -1.70 0.78
CA HIS A 184 -20.04 -2.02 -0.29
C HIS A 184 -20.93 -0.81 -0.54
N LEU A 185 -21.02 -0.37 -1.80
CA LEU A 185 -21.80 0.79 -2.19
C LEU A 185 -22.69 0.44 -3.38
N ARG A 186 -23.95 0.86 -3.30
CA ARG A 186 -24.84 0.88 -4.45
C ARG A 186 -24.33 1.88 -5.49
N ALA A 187 -24.83 1.79 -6.72
CA ALA A 187 -24.57 2.81 -7.74
C ALA A 187 -24.94 4.21 -7.22
N GLU A 188 -24.12 5.21 -7.51
CA GLU A 188 -24.25 6.61 -7.06
C GLU A 188 -24.22 6.86 -5.54
N ALA A 189 -24.07 5.81 -4.72
CA ALA A 189 -24.02 5.93 -3.27
C ALA A 189 -22.63 6.31 -2.77
N GLU A 190 -22.58 6.92 -1.58
CA GLU A 190 -21.36 7.23 -0.85
C GLU A 190 -21.33 6.55 0.52
N GLY A 191 -20.12 6.31 1.01
CA GLY A 191 -19.86 5.81 2.35
C GLY A 191 -18.56 6.37 2.90
N GLN A 192 -18.33 6.18 4.19
CA GLN A 192 -17.13 6.64 4.88
C GLN A 192 -16.28 5.45 5.33
N VAL A 193 -14.97 5.62 5.22
CA VAL A 193 -13.95 4.67 5.65
C VAL A 193 -13.00 5.39 6.57
N ARG A 194 -12.68 4.77 7.71
CA ARG A 194 -11.76 5.30 8.71
C ARG A 194 -10.55 4.39 8.88
N PHE A 195 -9.37 5.01 8.95
CA PHE A 195 -8.12 4.36 9.29
C PHE A 195 -7.57 4.90 10.59
N GLU A 196 -7.21 4.00 11.50
CA GLU A 196 -6.53 4.33 12.75
C GLU A 196 -5.03 4.04 12.56
N ILE A 197 -4.23 5.10 12.55
CA ILE A 197 -2.79 5.07 12.34
C ILE A 197 -2.11 5.22 13.70
N ASP A 198 -1.44 4.17 14.15
CA ASP A 198 -0.50 4.21 15.27
C ASP A 198 0.88 4.64 14.73
N VAL A 199 1.37 5.81 15.13
CA VAL A 199 2.65 6.35 14.64
C VAL A 199 3.81 5.39 14.86
N CYS A 200 3.82 4.65 15.96
CA CYS A 200 4.93 3.79 16.36
C CYS A 200 4.82 2.36 15.86
N LYS A 201 3.70 2.02 15.21
CA LYS A 201 3.55 0.77 14.46
C LYS A 201 3.59 0.99 12.97
N HIS A 202 2.94 2.06 12.50
CA HIS A 202 2.64 2.28 11.08
C HIS A 202 3.52 3.33 10.43
N LEU A 203 4.09 4.29 11.16
CA LEU A 203 4.96 5.35 10.61
C LEU A 203 6.43 5.17 11.00
N THR A 204 6.84 3.90 11.14
CA THR A 204 8.20 3.53 11.55
C THR A 204 9.02 2.97 10.40
N VAL A 205 10.33 3.16 10.50
CA VAL A 205 11.36 2.49 9.72
C VAL A 205 12.22 1.62 10.65
N VAL A 206 13.10 0.81 10.07
CA VAL A 206 14.09 0.04 10.82
C VAL A 206 15.47 0.56 10.44
N ASP A 207 16.24 0.96 11.43
CA ASP A 207 17.61 1.47 11.24
C ASP A 207 18.60 0.36 10.89
N GLU A 208 19.86 0.76 10.71
CA GLU A 208 20.96 -0.12 10.31
C GLU A 208 21.29 -1.18 11.37
N ASN A 209 20.88 -0.96 12.62
CA ASN A 209 21.11 -1.85 13.76
C ASN A 209 19.91 -2.78 14.03
N GLY A 210 18.87 -2.71 13.21
CA GLY A 210 17.64 -3.50 13.40
C GLY A 210 16.67 -2.91 14.43
N VAL A 211 16.89 -1.67 14.88
CA VAL A 211 16.01 -0.99 15.84
C VAL A 211 14.88 -0.29 15.09
N ARG A 212 13.65 -0.48 15.57
CA ARG A 212 12.49 0.24 15.03
C ARG A 212 12.54 1.70 15.45
N LYS A 213 12.47 2.60 14.48
CA LYS A 213 12.50 4.05 14.66
C LYS A 213 11.25 4.70 14.08
N VAL A 214 10.66 5.66 14.78
CA VAL A 214 9.72 6.62 14.18
C VAL A 214 10.56 7.60 13.34
N ALA A 215 10.25 7.69 12.05
CA ALA A 215 10.91 8.64 11.17
C ALA A 215 10.30 10.03 11.35
N LEU A 216 11.13 11.04 11.64
CA LEU A 216 10.70 12.43 11.80
C LEU A 216 10.72 13.14 10.44
N GLY A 217 9.79 14.07 10.25
CA GLY A 217 9.60 14.81 9.00
C GLY A 217 8.34 14.40 8.24
N GLU A 218 8.32 14.69 6.94
CA GLU A 218 7.15 14.49 6.09
C GLU A 218 6.96 13.01 5.73
N HIS A 219 5.78 12.48 6.05
CA HIS A 219 5.23 11.23 5.54
C HIS A 219 4.12 11.56 4.54
N VAL A 220 4.09 10.87 3.41
CA VAL A 220 3.00 11.02 2.42
C VAL A 220 2.07 9.83 2.53
N LEU A 221 0.80 10.08 2.83
CA LEU A 221 -0.25 9.08 2.82
C LEU A 221 -0.85 8.97 1.41
N HIS A 222 -1.12 7.74 0.95
CA HIS A 222 -1.65 7.48 -0.39
C HIS A 222 -2.88 6.58 -0.35
N VAL A 223 -3.93 6.97 -1.08
CA VAL A 223 -5.12 6.16 -1.36
C VAL A 223 -5.49 6.31 -2.83
N GLY A 224 -5.16 5.32 -3.66
CA GLY A 224 -5.31 5.45 -5.11
C GLY A 224 -4.49 6.64 -5.63
N SER A 225 -5.16 7.62 -6.26
CA SER A 225 -4.55 8.87 -6.73
C SER A 225 -4.53 9.99 -5.67
N LEU A 226 -5.24 9.83 -4.55
CA LEU A 226 -5.28 10.81 -3.47
C LEU A 226 -3.99 10.73 -2.64
N THR A 227 -3.39 11.88 -2.38
CA THR A 227 -2.23 12.02 -1.50
C THR A 227 -2.48 13.04 -0.41
N HIS A 228 -1.85 12.84 0.76
CA HIS A 228 -1.92 13.76 1.89
C HIS A 228 -0.60 13.74 2.68
N SER A 229 0.02 14.91 2.88
CA SER A 229 1.25 15.03 3.66
C SER A 229 0.96 15.17 5.16
N LEU A 230 1.71 14.42 5.95
CA LEU A 230 1.67 14.36 7.40
C LEU A 230 3.08 14.59 7.96
N ASN A 231 3.29 15.65 8.71
CA ASN A 231 4.58 15.92 9.33
C ASN A 231 4.63 15.32 10.74
N VAL A 232 5.59 14.42 10.99
CA VAL A 232 5.82 13.83 12.32
C VAL A 232 6.96 14.56 13.00
N MET A 233 6.68 15.15 14.15
CA MET A 233 7.64 15.93 14.94
C MET A 233 7.59 15.51 16.41
N ILE A 234 8.50 16.06 17.21
CA ILE A 234 8.68 15.78 18.64
C ILE A 234 8.47 17.03 19.49
#